data_AF-A0AAU8T9D6-F1
#
_entry.id   AF-A0AAU8T9D6-F1
#
_cell.length_a   1.000
_cell.length_b   1.000
_cell.length_c   1.000
_cell.angle_alpha   90.00
_cell.angle_beta   90.00
_cell.angle_gamma   90.00
#
_symmetry.space_group_name_H-M   'P 1'
#
loop_
_entity.id
_entity.type
_entity.pdbx_description
1 polymer ?
#
loop_
_entity_poly.entity_id
_entity_poly.type
_entity_poly.pdbx_seq_one_letter_code
_entity_poly.pdbx_strand_id
1 'polypeptide(L)'
;MSVPYTEPEILWAMPPHAFNEWRATNDIPLLLAYLAETLPAFSEWEATLPFSRDVMVRINRTSDLFKGSREKFALKRAGDAKGEEIFECTDVPLDNGANAWRKQRGAIEFGKFLPYFAWAKLTLKSNRFFPSRKRTGEYYEDFIFNSWTGANDGSGPTRAFLFREFAVLKIGQTVLPSGIMLGGRNLDFVDMDHLSITGDFHDSYCSAINYSSCRELSFYDTRLHAYTFHKCAMDKLSCTRARLHDFYFEHVNIFDLKISDCFVFRMGFTDSTITPFFSNCELRDVSFRPSSDATPFDVSTTYRLLRSAFQQSGLRREAADSYYNERIFERKSYFRPYTKPFNGQFPGMPYSGSLISVYAAWSRKKIQTDELPRVIRNVLSARIKLFQPKYLVRLARYRFRWLTSLIEWLIWGYGERPSRIFAAAFVIIGIYACLYDKLSIQINPRTDWTDSIYFSMVTFSTLGYGDFLPKTTLLKMLCGSEAIIGAFTMGLVVAGFSNRSRY
;
A
#
# COMPACT_ATOMS: atom_id res chain seq x y z
N MET A 1 12.04 27.60 14.88
CA MET A 1 12.04 26.77 16.10
C MET A 1 12.56 25.40 15.75
N SER A 2 13.48 24.84 16.54
CA SER A 2 14.02 23.50 16.34
C SER A 2 14.27 22.87 17.70
N VAL A 3 14.10 21.56 17.80
CA VAL A 3 14.52 20.82 18.99
C VAL A 3 16.05 20.90 19.06
N PRO A 4 16.66 21.30 20.19
CA PRO A 4 18.11 21.28 20.33
C PRO A 4 18.71 19.92 20.00
N TYR A 5 19.97 19.89 19.60
CA TYR A 5 20.69 18.62 19.49
C TYR A 5 20.96 18.08 20.88
N THR A 6 20.64 16.81 21.10
CA THR A 6 20.95 16.06 22.31
C THR A 6 21.56 14.75 21.83
N GLU A 7 22.60 14.28 22.52
CA GLU A 7 23.24 13.01 22.20
C GLU A 7 22.20 11.87 22.30
N PRO A 8 21.95 11.13 21.20
CA PRO A 8 20.97 10.04 21.19
C PRO A 8 21.18 9.03 22.32
N GLU A 9 22.43 8.71 22.66
CA GLU A 9 22.81 7.74 23.68
C GLU A 9 22.22 8.09 25.05
N ILE A 10 22.22 9.38 25.41
CA ILE A 10 21.66 9.87 26.68
C ILE A 10 20.15 9.61 26.71
N LEU A 11 19.46 9.86 25.61
CA LEU A 11 18.01 9.67 25.49
C LEU A 11 17.62 8.19 25.52
N TRP A 12 18.40 7.34 24.84
CA TRP A 12 18.19 5.89 24.86
C TRP A 12 18.49 5.25 26.21
N ALA A 13 19.42 5.81 26.99
CA ALA A 13 19.72 5.35 28.35
C ALA A 13 18.58 5.62 29.36
N MET A 14 17.72 6.60 29.10
CA MET A 14 16.55 6.87 29.96
C MET A 14 15.55 5.71 29.90
N PRO A 15 14.90 5.31 31.00
CA PRO A 15 13.75 4.40 30.91
C PRO A 15 12.57 5.06 30.17
N PRO A 16 11.62 4.30 29.61
CA PRO A 16 10.55 4.84 28.76
C PRO A 16 9.76 6.01 29.36
N HIS A 17 9.37 5.92 30.64
CA HIS A 17 8.65 7.00 31.33
C HIS A 17 9.47 8.29 31.45
N ALA A 18 10.77 8.18 31.77
CA ALA A 18 11.65 9.33 31.89
C ALA A 18 11.93 9.98 30.53
N PHE A 19 12.08 9.16 29.48
CA PHE A 19 12.19 9.65 28.11
C PHE A 19 10.92 10.42 27.69
N ASN A 20 9.73 9.89 27.98
CA ASN A 20 8.48 10.55 27.64
C ASN A 20 8.29 11.88 28.39
N GLU A 21 8.60 11.94 29.69
CA GLU A 21 8.56 13.19 30.46
C GLU A 21 9.63 14.19 29.97
N TRP A 22 10.81 13.71 29.57
CA TRP A 22 11.83 14.55 28.96
C TRP A 22 11.30 15.19 27.66
N ARG A 23 10.63 14.40 26.80
CA ARG A 23 9.99 14.91 25.58
C ARG A 23 8.88 15.92 25.88
N ALA A 24 8.04 15.65 26.89
CA ALA A 24 6.95 16.54 27.29
C ALA A 24 7.47 17.92 27.78
N THR A 25 8.72 17.98 28.26
CA THR A 25 9.34 19.20 28.76
C THR A 25 10.18 19.93 27.69
N ASN A 26 10.92 19.18 26.86
CA ASN A 26 11.99 19.75 26.01
C ASN A 26 11.72 19.71 24.51
N ASP A 27 10.79 18.87 24.04
CA ASP A 27 10.58 18.59 22.61
C ASP A 27 9.15 18.91 22.16
N ILE A 28 8.16 18.20 22.70
CA ILE A 28 6.75 18.31 22.27
C ILE A 28 6.21 19.75 22.38
N PRO A 29 6.53 20.56 23.42
CA PRO A 29 6.10 21.95 23.47
C PRO A 29 6.59 22.78 22.27
N LEU A 30 7.82 22.55 21.80
CA LEU A 30 8.40 23.24 20.63
C LEU A 30 7.71 22.81 19.35
N LEU A 31 7.42 21.52 19.21
CA LEU A 31 6.65 20.98 18.09
C LEU A 31 5.26 21.63 18.04
N LEU A 32 4.52 21.63 19.15
CA LEU A 32 3.18 22.20 19.20
C LEU A 32 3.17 23.72 18.99
N ALA A 33 4.20 24.44 19.45
CA ALA A 33 4.35 25.86 19.17
C ALA A 33 4.56 26.11 17.66
N TYR A 34 5.46 25.35 17.03
CA TYR A 34 5.66 25.43 15.58
C TYR A 34 4.38 25.08 14.80
N LEU A 35 3.67 24.02 15.21
CA LEU A 35 2.41 23.65 14.60
C LEU A 35 1.33 24.73 14.78
N ALA A 36 1.25 25.38 15.93
CA ALA A 36 0.31 26.48 16.16
C ALA A 36 0.54 27.67 15.22
N GLU A 37 1.79 27.96 14.87
CA GLU A 37 2.14 29.01 13.90
C GLU A 37 1.90 28.60 12.45
N THR A 38 2.03 27.31 12.15
CA THR A 38 2.05 26.81 10.76
C THR A 38 0.67 26.30 10.31
N LEU A 39 -0.11 25.69 11.20
CA LEU A 39 -1.40 25.10 10.91
C LEU A 39 -2.53 26.13 10.98
N PRO A 40 -3.46 26.15 10.01
CA PRO A 40 -4.60 27.06 10.04
C PRO A 40 -5.54 26.74 11.20
N ALA A 41 -5.96 27.78 11.91
CA ALA A 41 -6.91 27.69 13.04
C ALA A 41 -6.51 26.65 14.10
N PHE A 42 -5.21 26.43 14.30
CA PHE A 42 -4.73 25.47 15.29
C PHE A 42 -5.16 25.82 16.71
N SER A 43 -5.06 27.09 17.11
CA SER A 43 -5.49 27.55 18.43
C SER A 43 -7.00 27.43 18.63
N GLU A 44 -7.79 27.58 17.57
CA GLU A 44 -9.24 27.35 17.64
C GLU A 44 -9.55 25.87 17.87
N TRP A 45 -8.83 24.96 17.19
CA TRP A 45 -8.92 23.53 17.44
C TRP A 45 -8.47 23.16 18.85
N GLU A 46 -7.34 23.69 19.32
CA GLU A 46 -6.81 23.45 20.66
C GLU A 46 -7.83 23.85 21.74
N ALA A 47 -8.57 24.95 21.54
CA ALA A 47 -9.64 25.39 22.43
C ALA A 47 -10.86 24.46 22.47
N THR A 48 -11.01 23.55 21.50
CA THR A 48 -12.09 22.53 21.51
C THR A 48 -11.73 21.27 22.29
N LEU A 49 -10.47 21.11 22.71
CA LEU A 49 -10.01 19.90 23.37
C LEU A 49 -10.56 19.80 24.81
N PRO A 50 -10.92 18.60 25.29
CA PRO A 50 -11.46 18.40 26.64
C PRO A 50 -10.37 18.40 27.73
N PHE A 51 -9.13 18.78 27.40
CA PHE A 51 -7.98 18.75 28.30
C PHE A 51 -7.03 19.92 28.01
N SER A 52 -6.21 20.27 29.01
CA SER A 52 -5.25 21.37 28.90
C SER A 52 -4.02 20.99 28.06
N ARG A 53 -3.22 22.01 27.71
CA ARG A 53 -1.94 21.84 27.02
C ARG A 53 -0.96 20.93 27.78
N ASP A 54 -1.03 20.90 29.12
CA ASP A 54 -0.20 20.02 29.97
C ASP A 54 -0.47 18.53 29.75
N VAL A 55 -1.72 18.19 29.44
CA VAL A 55 -2.11 16.83 29.05
C VAL A 55 -1.67 16.58 27.60
N MET A 56 -1.90 17.55 26.71
CA MET A 56 -1.56 17.43 25.30
C MET A 56 -0.08 17.07 25.06
N VAL A 57 0.85 17.70 25.78
CA VAL A 57 2.29 17.43 25.68
C VAL A 57 2.71 16.07 26.22
N ARG A 58 1.89 15.44 27.08
CA ARG A 58 2.17 14.14 27.72
C ARG A 58 1.51 12.95 27.04
N ILE A 59 0.67 13.18 26.04
CA ILE A 59 0.09 12.09 25.26
C ILE A 59 1.21 11.29 24.62
N ASN A 60 1.34 10.02 25.03
CA ASN A 60 2.46 9.15 24.67
C ASN A 60 2.54 8.90 23.15
N ARG A 61 1.41 8.92 22.45
CA ARG A 61 1.37 8.92 20.98
C ARG A 61 0.92 10.28 20.50
N THR A 62 1.83 11.24 20.44
CA THR A 62 1.48 12.63 20.07
C THR A 62 0.78 12.70 18.72
N SER A 63 1.07 11.78 17.79
CA SER A 63 0.38 11.69 16.51
C SER A 63 -1.12 11.42 16.63
N ASP A 64 -1.61 10.83 17.72
CA ASP A 64 -3.03 10.52 17.90
C ASP A 64 -3.91 11.77 17.99
N LEU A 65 -3.33 12.91 18.34
CA LEU A 65 -3.96 14.23 18.29
C LEU A 65 -4.32 14.67 16.87
N PHE A 66 -3.61 14.14 15.86
CA PHE A 66 -3.72 14.57 14.47
C PHE A 66 -4.25 13.48 13.55
N LYS A 67 -3.87 12.23 13.81
CA LYS A 67 -4.17 11.04 13.01
C LYS A 67 -5.57 10.52 13.27
N GLY A 68 -6.26 10.13 12.21
CA GLY A 68 -7.57 9.47 12.25
C GLY A 68 -8.68 10.30 11.64
N SER A 69 -9.80 9.65 11.31
CA SER A 69 -10.98 10.28 10.69
C SER A 69 -12.22 10.28 11.59
N ARG A 70 -12.10 9.71 12.79
CA ARG A 70 -13.19 9.54 13.76
C ARG A 70 -12.85 10.26 15.06
N GLU A 71 -13.86 10.49 15.88
CA GLU A 71 -13.68 10.97 17.25
C GLU A 71 -12.81 9.98 18.05
N LYS A 72 -11.96 10.52 18.93
CA LYS A 72 -11.12 9.78 19.86
C LYS A 72 -11.41 10.21 21.29
N PHE A 73 -11.11 9.32 22.23
CA PHE A 73 -11.24 9.54 23.65
C PHE A 73 -9.85 9.66 24.27
N ALA A 74 -9.58 10.78 24.93
CA ALA A 74 -8.35 10.99 25.68
C ALA A 74 -8.53 10.47 27.10
N LEU A 75 -7.56 9.70 27.57
CA LEU A 75 -7.60 9.09 28.90
C LEU A 75 -6.24 9.11 29.57
N LYS A 76 -6.28 9.01 30.90
CA LYS A 76 -5.12 8.86 31.78
C LYS A 76 -5.25 7.56 32.55
N ARG A 77 -4.16 6.83 32.73
CA ARG A 77 -4.11 5.61 33.57
C ARG A 77 -2.78 5.48 34.29
N ALA A 78 -2.73 4.62 35.30
CA ALA A 78 -1.48 4.25 35.94
C ALA A 78 -0.58 3.46 34.97
N GLY A 79 0.70 3.82 34.94
CA GLY A 79 1.76 3.10 34.24
C GLY A 79 2.23 1.84 34.99
N ASP A 80 3.36 1.30 34.56
CA ASP A 80 3.97 0.13 35.20
C ASP A 80 5.00 0.55 36.26
N ALA A 81 5.61 1.72 36.11
CA ALA A 81 6.46 2.30 37.14
C ALA A 81 5.62 2.97 38.24
N LYS A 82 6.14 2.94 39.48
CA LYS A 82 5.46 3.51 40.64
C LYS A 82 5.28 5.03 40.46
N GLY A 83 4.03 5.48 40.47
CA GLY A 83 3.69 6.90 40.28
C GLY A 83 3.71 7.36 38.82
N GLU A 84 3.92 6.45 37.87
CA GLU A 84 3.86 6.76 36.45
C GLU A 84 2.40 6.98 36.00
N GLU A 85 2.18 8.04 35.25
CA GLU A 85 0.90 8.36 34.64
C GLU A 85 1.03 8.31 33.12
N ILE A 86 0.22 7.48 32.47
CA ILE A 86 0.22 7.33 31.02
C ILE A 86 -1.01 8.02 30.45
N PHE A 87 -0.77 8.98 29.57
CA PHE A 87 -1.78 9.68 28.80
C PHE A 87 -1.83 9.10 27.39
N GLU A 88 -3.00 8.63 26.97
CA GLU A 88 -3.18 7.96 25.68
C GLU A 88 -4.56 8.27 25.07
N CYS A 89 -4.69 7.99 23.78
CA CYS A 89 -5.93 8.18 23.03
C CYS A 89 -6.48 6.83 22.57
N THR A 90 -7.79 6.69 22.50
CA THR A 90 -8.46 5.48 22.01
C THR A 90 -9.63 5.81 21.07
N ASP A 91 -9.97 4.88 20.17
CA ASP A 91 -11.07 5.07 19.21
C ASP A 91 -12.46 4.69 19.77
N VAL A 92 -12.51 4.19 21.01
CA VAL A 92 -13.74 3.72 21.67
C VAL A 92 -13.82 4.25 23.10
N PRO A 93 -15.02 4.52 23.63
CA PRO A 93 -15.18 5.07 24.98
C PRO A 93 -14.67 4.11 26.06
N LEU A 94 -14.33 4.63 27.24
CA LEU A 94 -13.80 3.81 28.34
C LEU A 94 -14.76 2.72 28.81
N ASP A 95 -16.07 2.94 28.69
CA ASP A 95 -17.11 1.95 29.04
C ASP A 95 -17.22 0.79 28.05
N ASN A 96 -16.56 0.86 26.90
CA ASN A 96 -16.54 -0.22 25.93
C ASN A 96 -15.73 -1.42 26.48
N GLY A 97 -16.20 -2.64 26.26
CA GLY A 97 -15.51 -3.87 26.69
C GLY A 97 -14.07 -4.00 26.18
N ALA A 98 -13.74 -3.39 25.03
CA ALA A 98 -12.37 -3.33 24.51
C ALA A 98 -11.39 -2.59 25.45
N ASN A 99 -11.90 -1.73 26.33
CA ASN A 99 -11.13 -0.95 27.31
C ASN A 99 -11.20 -1.54 28.73
N ALA A 100 -11.75 -2.75 28.92
CA ALA A 100 -11.89 -3.37 30.25
C ALA A 100 -10.56 -3.42 31.03
N TRP A 101 -9.46 -3.74 30.35
CA TRP A 101 -8.13 -3.76 30.97
C TRP A 101 -7.65 -2.37 31.43
N ARG A 102 -8.01 -1.31 30.69
CA ARG A 102 -7.70 0.09 31.08
C ARG A 102 -8.49 0.47 32.33
N LYS A 103 -9.76 0.07 32.38
CA LYS A 103 -10.65 0.29 33.52
C LYS A 103 -10.12 -0.41 34.78
N GLN A 104 -9.63 -1.64 34.65
CA GLN A 104 -8.95 -2.37 35.74
C GLN A 104 -7.70 -1.65 36.27
N ARG A 105 -7.02 -0.85 35.43
CA ARG A 105 -5.87 0.00 35.82
C ARG A 105 -6.26 1.41 36.27
N GLY A 106 -7.54 1.64 36.60
CA GLY A 106 -8.00 2.92 37.13
C GLY A 106 -7.95 4.06 36.12
N ALA A 107 -8.18 3.76 34.83
CA ALA A 107 -8.21 4.79 33.80
C ALA A 107 -9.32 5.83 34.03
N ILE A 108 -9.01 7.10 33.77
CA ILE A 108 -9.92 8.24 33.84
C ILE A 108 -10.01 8.86 32.43
N GLU A 109 -11.22 9.04 31.93
CA GLU A 109 -11.48 9.69 30.63
C GLU A 109 -11.60 11.21 30.82
N PHE A 110 -10.85 11.99 30.02
CA PHE A 110 -10.99 13.46 30.01
C PHE A 110 -12.17 13.90 29.15
N GLY A 111 -12.41 13.18 28.05
CA GLY A 111 -13.51 13.41 27.13
C GLY A 111 -13.15 13.03 25.71
N LYS A 112 -14.10 13.26 24.80
CA LYS A 112 -13.94 13.00 23.37
C LYS A 112 -13.50 14.24 22.62
N PHE A 113 -12.71 14.04 21.56
CA PHE A 113 -12.28 15.09 20.66
C PHE A 113 -12.13 14.56 19.23
N LEU A 114 -12.05 15.46 18.26
CA LEU A 114 -11.78 15.09 16.87
C LEU A 114 -10.32 15.44 16.54
N PRO A 115 -9.53 14.50 15.97
CA PRO A 115 -8.14 14.78 15.59
C PRO A 115 -8.05 15.97 14.61
N TYR A 116 -6.95 16.73 14.70
CA TYR A 116 -6.82 18.01 13.98
C TYR A 116 -7.17 17.93 12.50
N PHE A 117 -6.65 16.95 11.74
CA PHE A 117 -6.92 16.88 10.30
C PHE A 117 -8.38 16.55 9.98
N ALA A 118 -9.04 15.74 10.81
CA ALA A 118 -10.46 15.46 10.67
C ALA A 118 -11.31 16.69 11.00
N TRP A 119 -10.97 17.40 12.09
CA TRP A 119 -11.62 18.66 12.46
C TRP A 119 -11.43 19.74 11.41
N ALA A 120 -10.20 19.97 10.96
CA ALA A 120 -9.87 21.01 10.00
C ALA A 120 -10.59 20.79 8.66
N LYS A 121 -10.73 19.53 8.23
CA LYS A 121 -11.49 19.18 7.03
C LYS A 121 -12.98 19.52 7.15
N LEU A 122 -13.58 19.31 8.32
CA LEU A 122 -15.00 19.62 8.57
C LEU A 122 -15.22 21.12 8.73
N THR A 123 -14.40 21.78 9.55
CA THR A 123 -14.57 23.18 9.95
C THR A 123 -14.09 24.13 8.86
N LEU A 124 -12.88 23.92 8.33
CA LEU A 124 -12.27 24.81 7.33
C LEU A 124 -12.72 24.48 5.89
N LYS A 125 -13.41 23.35 5.68
CA LYS A 125 -13.84 22.85 4.36
C LYS A 125 -12.71 22.83 3.32
N SER A 126 -11.49 22.58 3.79
CA SER A 126 -10.25 22.59 3.02
C SER A 126 -9.39 21.40 3.40
N ASN A 127 -8.65 20.86 2.43
CA ASN A 127 -7.58 19.88 2.67
C ASN A 127 -6.18 20.53 2.56
N ARG A 128 -6.11 21.85 2.36
CA ARG A 128 -4.86 22.58 2.17
C ARG A 128 -4.40 23.11 3.52
N PHE A 129 -3.58 22.34 4.22
CA PHE A 129 -3.16 22.69 5.58
C PHE A 129 -1.79 23.36 5.62
N PHE A 130 -0.85 22.98 4.75
CA PHE A 130 0.53 23.51 4.80
C PHE A 130 1.06 23.94 3.43
N PRO A 131 1.59 25.15 3.24
CA PRO A 131 2.22 25.55 1.98
C PRO A 131 3.62 24.91 1.80
N SER A 132 3.85 24.18 0.70
CA SER A 132 5.15 23.58 0.27
C SER A 132 6.24 24.64 -0.02
N ARG A 133 5.80 25.85 -0.40
CA ARG A 133 6.59 27.08 -0.58
C ARG A 133 5.62 28.25 -0.68
N LYS A 134 5.90 29.39 -0.02
CA LYS A 134 5.09 30.63 -0.18
C LYS A 134 4.92 31.10 -1.63
N ARG A 135 5.72 30.56 -2.58
CA ARG A 135 5.78 30.97 -3.99
C ARG A 135 5.24 29.97 -5.02
N THR A 136 5.00 28.69 -4.66
CA THR A 136 4.58 27.64 -5.63
C THR A 136 3.14 27.17 -5.45
N GLY A 137 2.44 27.55 -4.37
CA GLY A 137 1.03 27.23 -4.13
C GLY A 137 0.68 25.74 -4.01
N GLU A 138 1.69 24.88 -3.85
CA GLU A 138 1.53 23.48 -3.45
C GLU A 138 1.18 23.41 -1.96
N TYR A 139 0.22 22.56 -1.57
CA TYR A 139 -0.14 22.34 -0.18
C TYR A 139 -0.03 20.88 0.21
N TYR A 140 0.39 20.60 1.44
CA TYR A 140 0.36 19.26 2.03
C TYR A 140 -0.94 19.06 2.83
N GLU A 141 -1.54 17.88 2.66
CA GLU A 141 -2.76 17.45 3.36
C GLU A 141 -2.43 16.74 4.70
N ASP A 142 -1.15 16.44 4.95
CA ASP A 142 -0.67 15.74 6.15
C ASP A 142 0.79 16.13 6.42
N PHE A 143 1.36 15.65 7.53
CA PHE A 143 2.76 15.81 7.88
C PHE A 143 3.71 15.18 6.85
N ILE A 144 4.81 15.89 6.56
CA ILE A 144 5.81 15.43 5.60
C ILE A 144 7.22 15.82 6.03
N PHE A 145 8.15 14.86 5.92
CA PHE A 145 9.59 15.12 5.88
C PHE A 145 10.01 15.31 4.42
N ASN A 146 10.53 16.49 4.11
CA ASN A 146 10.86 16.90 2.74
C ASN A 146 12.15 17.73 2.67
N SER A 147 12.95 17.71 3.74
CA SER A 147 14.29 18.27 3.81
C SER A 147 15.11 17.53 4.87
N TRP A 148 16.38 17.34 4.57
CA TRP A 148 17.37 16.77 5.47
C TRP A 148 18.68 17.53 5.31
N THR A 149 19.44 17.64 6.40
CA THR A 149 20.82 18.13 6.39
C THR A 149 21.78 16.97 6.63
N GLY A 150 23.04 17.13 6.23
CA GLY A 150 24.07 16.09 6.31
C GLY A 150 24.10 15.20 5.07
N ALA A 151 25.21 14.47 4.89
CA ALA A 151 25.34 13.51 3.81
C ALA A 151 24.50 12.25 4.09
N ASN A 152 23.88 11.68 3.05
CA ASN A 152 23.07 10.46 3.15
C ASN A 152 23.89 9.19 3.38
N ASP A 153 25.22 9.28 3.47
CA ASP A 153 26.13 8.16 3.72
C ASP A 153 26.41 7.94 5.22
N GLY A 154 25.81 8.76 6.10
CA GLY A 154 26.01 8.69 7.54
C GLY A 154 27.38 9.19 8.03
N SER A 155 28.21 9.76 7.16
CA SER A 155 29.57 10.24 7.49
C SER A 155 29.61 11.52 8.33
N GLY A 156 28.46 12.20 8.48
CA GLY A 156 28.32 13.41 9.28
C GLY A 156 26.93 13.53 9.92
N PRO A 157 26.73 14.48 10.85
CA PRO A 157 25.47 14.61 11.57
C PRO A 157 24.31 14.88 10.59
N THR A 158 23.30 14.03 10.65
CA THR A 158 22.08 14.22 9.86
C THR A 158 20.98 14.80 10.72
N ARG A 159 20.09 15.57 10.08
CA ARG A 159 18.87 16.07 10.71
C ARG A 159 17.71 16.07 9.74
N ALA A 160 16.58 15.53 10.16
CA ALA A 160 15.33 15.54 9.42
C ALA A 160 14.47 16.76 9.80
N PHE A 161 13.79 17.34 8.81
CA PHE A 161 12.97 18.53 8.98
C PHE A 161 11.54 18.28 8.53
N LEU A 162 10.60 18.59 9.43
CA LEU A 162 9.19 18.69 9.11
C LEU A 162 8.94 19.99 8.33
N PHE A 163 8.26 19.90 7.19
CA PHE A 163 7.98 21.01 6.27
C PHE A 163 9.19 21.88 5.90
N ARG A 164 10.40 21.29 5.89
CA ARG A 164 11.70 21.94 5.61
C ARG A 164 12.19 22.93 6.66
N GLU A 165 11.44 23.18 7.73
CA GLU A 165 11.73 24.27 8.66
C GLU A 165 11.97 23.75 10.09
N PHE A 166 11.15 22.81 10.57
CA PHE A 166 11.25 22.34 11.94
C PHE A 166 12.12 21.09 12.05
N ALA A 167 13.33 21.24 12.59
CA ALA A 167 14.18 20.10 12.92
C ALA A 167 13.62 19.34 14.12
N VAL A 168 13.21 18.08 13.88
CA VAL A 168 12.69 17.18 14.91
C VAL A 168 13.79 16.62 15.80
N LEU A 169 13.45 16.02 16.94
CA LEU A 169 14.40 15.40 17.86
C LEU A 169 15.22 14.30 17.17
N LYS A 170 16.56 14.39 17.23
CA LYS A 170 17.46 13.35 16.73
C LYS A 170 17.67 12.27 17.78
N ILE A 171 17.34 11.04 17.43
CA ILE A 171 17.62 9.83 18.21
C ILE A 171 18.25 8.70 17.36
N GLY A 172 18.48 8.94 16.06
CA GLY A 172 19.21 8.04 15.16
C GLY A 172 20.73 8.23 15.20
N GLN A 173 21.43 7.74 14.18
CA GLN A 173 22.90 7.76 14.05
C GLN A 173 23.63 7.13 15.24
N THR A 174 23.03 6.08 15.80
CA THR A 174 23.58 5.34 16.92
C THR A 174 23.26 3.85 16.76
N VAL A 175 23.94 3.02 17.53
CA VAL A 175 23.73 1.58 17.59
C VAL A 175 23.10 1.26 18.94
N LEU A 176 21.91 0.66 18.92
CA LEU A 176 21.22 0.21 20.12
C LEU A 176 21.62 -1.24 20.44
N PRO A 177 22.32 -1.47 21.55
CA PRO A 177 22.57 -2.82 22.04
C PRO A 177 21.33 -3.39 22.74
N SER A 178 21.36 -4.69 23.00
CA SER A 178 20.35 -5.38 23.81
C SER A 178 20.19 -4.74 25.20
N GLY A 179 18.98 -4.83 25.76
CA GLY A 179 18.67 -4.35 27.11
C GLY A 179 18.06 -2.96 27.18
N ILE A 180 18.02 -2.22 26.07
CA ILE A 180 17.28 -0.97 25.96
C ILE A 180 15.80 -1.29 25.71
N MET A 181 14.89 -0.76 26.53
CA MET A 181 13.45 -0.87 26.28
C MET A 181 13.05 0.14 25.20
N LEU A 182 12.51 -0.36 24.08
CA LEU A 182 12.05 0.43 22.94
C LEU A 182 10.56 0.77 23.08
N GLY A 183 9.79 -0.19 23.57
CA GLY A 183 8.38 -0.10 23.86
C GLY A 183 8.06 0.88 24.98
N GLY A 184 6.86 1.45 24.88
CA GLY A 184 6.39 2.47 25.80
C GLY A 184 6.92 3.88 25.54
N ARG A 185 7.94 4.06 24.70
CA ARG A 185 8.45 5.38 24.30
C ARG A 185 7.57 6.04 23.24
N ASN A 186 7.41 7.35 23.36
CA ASN A 186 6.85 8.18 22.32
C ASN A 186 7.88 8.34 21.20
N LEU A 187 7.74 7.58 20.12
CA LEU A 187 8.61 7.64 18.94
C LEU A 187 7.95 8.38 17.75
N ASP A 188 6.97 9.24 18.04
CA ASP A 188 6.34 10.07 17.03
C ASP A 188 7.14 11.36 16.77
N PHE A 189 7.21 11.83 15.53
CA PHE A 189 7.90 13.06 15.14
C PHE A 189 9.37 13.12 15.58
N VAL A 190 10.12 12.04 15.35
CA VAL A 190 11.56 11.95 15.65
C VAL A 190 12.37 11.63 14.40
N ASP A 191 13.66 11.92 14.45
CA ASP A 191 14.65 11.53 13.45
C ASP A 191 15.44 10.33 13.97
N MET A 192 15.12 9.16 13.43
CA MET A 192 15.80 7.87 13.65
C MET A 192 16.67 7.48 12.45
N ASP A 193 17.06 8.44 11.60
CA ASP A 193 17.90 8.14 10.44
C ASP A 193 19.22 7.52 10.89
N HIS A 194 19.64 6.45 10.22
CA HIS A 194 20.84 5.64 10.48
C HIS A 194 20.85 4.96 11.85
N LEU A 195 19.69 4.64 12.43
CA LEU A 195 19.59 3.82 13.63
C LEU A 195 19.89 2.35 13.30
N SER A 196 20.77 1.72 14.07
CA SER A 196 21.02 0.27 13.99
C SER A 196 20.63 -0.40 15.29
N ILE A 197 19.82 -1.45 15.23
CA ILE A 197 19.36 -2.20 16.41
C ILE A 197 19.99 -3.59 16.40
N THR A 198 20.63 -3.95 17.52
CA THR A 198 21.41 -5.19 17.66
C THR A 198 21.13 -5.89 18.99
N GLY A 199 21.12 -7.22 18.98
CA GLY A 199 20.86 -8.04 20.15
C GLY A 199 19.36 -8.30 20.42
N ASP A 200 19.07 -9.07 21.46
CA ASP A 200 17.69 -9.50 21.75
C ASP A 200 16.90 -8.42 22.52
N PHE A 201 15.70 -8.09 22.02
CA PHE A 201 14.77 -7.16 22.66
C PHE A 201 13.51 -7.92 23.07
N HIS A 202 13.31 -8.05 24.38
CA HIS A 202 12.10 -8.62 24.97
C HIS A 202 11.20 -7.49 25.45
N ASP A 203 10.51 -6.87 24.51
CA ASP A 203 9.50 -5.86 24.84
C ASP A 203 8.09 -6.45 24.73
N SER A 204 7.24 -6.13 25.71
CA SER A 204 5.84 -6.58 25.74
C SER A 204 4.90 -5.55 25.10
N TYR A 205 5.40 -4.34 24.80
CA TYR A 205 4.58 -3.25 24.28
C TYR A 205 4.73 -3.12 22.76
N CYS A 206 3.59 -2.98 22.08
CA CYS A 206 3.57 -2.59 20.68
C CYS A 206 4.11 -1.16 20.52
N SER A 207 5.18 -1.02 19.74
CA SER A 207 5.83 0.25 19.43
C SER A 207 5.28 0.80 18.13
N ALA A 208 4.41 1.81 18.23
CA ALA A 208 3.95 2.57 17.08
C ALA A 208 4.89 3.76 16.87
N ILE A 209 5.43 3.87 15.67
CA ILE A 209 6.31 4.95 15.23
C ILE A 209 5.54 5.67 14.13
N ASN A 210 5.02 6.87 14.42
CA ASN A 210 4.19 7.62 13.48
C ASN A 210 4.89 8.93 13.09
N TYR A 211 4.85 9.26 11.81
CA TYR A 211 5.36 10.54 11.30
C TYR A 211 6.79 10.83 11.76
N SER A 212 7.68 9.85 11.62
CA SER A 212 9.10 9.96 11.96
C SER A 212 9.97 9.72 10.73
N SER A 213 11.19 10.27 10.73
CA SER A 213 12.20 9.95 9.72
C SER A 213 12.97 8.71 10.16
N CYS A 214 13.03 7.70 9.29
CA CYS A 214 13.61 6.38 9.55
C CYS A 214 14.47 5.92 8.36
N ARG A 215 15.29 6.82 7.81
CA ARG A 215 16.16 6.50 6.68
C ARG A 215 17.32 5.61 7.11
N GLU A 216 17.74 4.69 6.24
CA GLU A 216 18.85 3.76 6.53
C GLU A 216 18.70 2.99 7.87
N LEU A 217 17.47 2.56 8.21
CA LEU A 217 17.19 1.79 9.43
C LEU A 217 17.71 0.36 9.28
N SER A 218 18.41 -0.16 10.29
CA SER A 218 19.05 -1.48 10.23
C SER A 218 18.75 -2.34 11.47
N PHE A 219 18.40 -3.61 11.25
CA PHE A 219 18.19 -4.63 12.28
C PHE A 219 19.18 -5.77 12.04
N TYR A 220 20.06 -6.04 13.00
CA TYR A 220 21.15 -7.00 12.82
C TYR A 220 21.31 -7.87 14.06
N ASP A 221 21.33 -9.19 13.90
CA ASP A 221 21.45 -10.16 15.01
C ASP A 221 20.48 -9.83 16.16
N THR A 222 19.19 -9.68 15.82
CA THR A 222 18.18 -9.16 16.74
C THR A 222 16.86 -9.90 16.70
N ARG A 223 16.10 -9.84 17.80
CA ARG A 223 14.73 -10.33 17.89
C ARG A 223 13.83 -9.17 18.28
N LEU A 224 12.85 -8.89 17.44
CA LEU A 224 11.93 -7.78 17.60
C LEU A 224 10.49 -8.24 17.38
N HIS A 225 9.59 -7.70 18.18
CA HIS A 225 8.17 -8.04 18.16
C HIS A 225 7.32 -6.76 18.23
N ALA A 226 6.25 -6.71 17.44
CA ALA A 226 5.18 -5.70 17.50
C ALA A 226 5.61 -4.25 17.19
N TYR A 227 5.99 -3.98 15.94
CA TYR A 227 6.34 -2.63 15.46
C TYR A 227 5.42 -2.19 14.32
N THR A 228 4.87 -0.99 14.44
CA THR A 228 4.07 -0.36 13.38
C THR A 228 4.68 0.98 12.97
N PHE A 229 5.04 1.11 11.71
CA PHE A 229 5.53 2.35 11.10
C PHE A 229 4.41 2.98 10.27
N HIS A 230 3.93 4.15 10.69
CA HIS A 230 2.86 4.85 9.99
C HIS A 230 3.36 6.17 9.43
N LYS A 231 3.23 6.38 8.11
CA LYS A 231 3.65 7.62 7.43
C LYS A 231 5.07 8.08 7.79
N CYS A 232 5.96 7.11 8.00
CA CYS A 232 7.36 7.37 8.25
C CYS A 232 8.09 7.65 6.93
N ALA A 233 9.04 8.59 6.96
CA ALA A 233 9.93 8.80 5.83
C ALA A 233 11.02 7.73 5.86
N MET A 234 10.96 6.81 4.91
CA MET A 234 11.89 5.69 4.78
C MET A 234 12.47 5.69 3.36
N ASP A 235 13.68 5.14 3.23
CA ASP A 235 14.31 4.89 1.93
C ASP A 235 14.89 3.49 1.87
N LYS A 236 15.61 3.10 2.91
CA LYS A 236 16.27 1.81 3.07
C LYS A 236 16.00 1.21 4.44
N LEU A 237 15.61 -0.06 4.42
CA LEU A 237 15.46 -0.90 5.61
C LEU A 237 16.24 -2.19 5.38
N SER A 238 17.21 -2.46 6.23
CA SER A 238 18.06 -3.65 6.15
C SER A 238 17.89 -4.53 7.38
N CYS A 239 17.52 -5.79 7.18
CA CYS A 239 17.36 -6.77 8.25
C CYS A 239 18.27 -7.96 7.94
N THR A 240 19.18 -8.29 8.84
CA THR A 240 20.12 -9.41 8.68
C THR A 240 20.17 -10.26 9.94
N ARG A 241 19.98 -11.58 9.80
CA ARG A 241 20.00 -12.52 10.92
C ARG A 241 19.08 -12.12 12.07
N ALA A 242 17.86 -11.70 11.72
CA ALA A 242 16.88 -11.22 12.67
C ALA A 242 15.64 -12.12 12.75
N ARG A 243 14.94 -12.10 13.89
CA ARG A 243 13.56 -12.62 14.01
C ARG A 243 12.61 -11.45 14.15
N LEU A 244 11.74 -11.28 13.16
CA LEU A 244 10.81 -10.17 13.07
C LEU A 244 9.38 -10.70 13.18
N HIS A 245 8.66 -10.24 14.20
CA HIS A 245 7.27 -10.62 14.43
C HIS A 245 6.35 -9.41 14.51
N ASP A 246 5.19 -9.46 13.85
CA ASP A 246 4.18 -8.40 13.90
C ASP A 246 4.74 -7.03 13.48
N PHE A 247 5.25 -6.95 12.25
CA PHE A 247 5.78 -5.73 11.64
C PHE A 247 4.80 -5.16 10.62
N TYR A 248 4.34 -3.93 10.83
CA TYR A 248 3.37 -3.29 9.95
C TYR A 248 3.88 -1.96 9.43
N PHE A 249 3.78 -1.77 8.13
CA PHE A 249 4.25 -0.60 7.40
C PHE A 249 3.06 0.04 6.66
N GLU A 250 2.65 1.22 7.10
CA GLU A 250 1.43 1.89 6.63
C GLU A 250 1.77 3.22 5.98
N HIS A 251 1.39 3.39 4.71
CA HIS A 251 1.65 4.59 3.93
C HIS A 251 3.14 4.97 3.89
N VAL A 252 4.02 3.98 3.79
CA VAL A 252 5.47 4.20 3.67
C VAL A 252 5.96 3.91 2.26
N ASN A 253 7.14 4.44 1.97
CA ASN A 253 7.86 4.14 0.74
C ASN A 253 9.23 3.58 1.12
N ILE A 254 9.56 2.36 0.71
CA ILE A 254 10.85 1.71 1.01
C ILE A 254 11.46 1.27 -0.32
N PHE A 255 12.39 2.06 -0.84
CA PHE A 255 13.00 1.80 -2.14
C PHE A 255 14.00 0.65 -2.10
N ASP A 256 14.65 0.42 -0.97
CA ASP A 256 15.60 -0.67 -0.74
C ASP A 256 15.24 -1.42 0.54
N LEU A 257 14.39 -2.46 0.42
CA LEU A 257 14.03 -3.34 1.53
C LEU A 257 14.83 -4.64 1.42
N LYS A 258 15.89 -4.79 2.22
CA LYS A 258 16.75 -5.98 2.22
C LYS A 258 16.51 -6.79 3.48
N ILE A 259 16.12 -8.05 3.31
CA ILE A 259 15.90 -8.97 4.41
C ILE A 259 16.68 -10.26 4.10
N SER A 260 17.70 -10.54 4.90
CA SER A 260 18.63 -11.65 4.70
C SER A 260 18.76 -12.52 5.94
N ASP A 261 18.73 -13.84 5.79
CA ASP A 261 18.94 -14.79 6.89
C ASP A 261 17.96 -14.59 8.06
N CYS A 262 16.73 -14.14 7.77
CA CYS A 262 15.75 -13.77 8.78
C CYS A 262 14.59 -14.77 8.88
N PHE A 263 14.00 -14.84 10.07
CA PHE A 263 12.64 -15.39 10.26
C PHE A 263 11.65 -14.23 10.33
N VAL A 264 10.67 -14.22 9.44
CA VAL A 264 9.66 -13.16 9.35
C VAL A 264 8.28 -13.77 9.54
N PHE A 265 7.57 -13.34 10.59
CA PHE A 265 6.21 -13.76 10.87
C PHE A 265 5.30 -12.54 11.03
N ARG A 266 4.21 -12.48 10.27
CA ARG A 266 3.25 -11.35 10.26
C ARG A 266 3.90 -10.02 9.90
N MET A 267 4.25 -9.88 8.62
CA MET A 267 4.77 -8.62 8.08
C MET A 267 3.80 -8.04 7.06
N GLY A 268 3.24 -6.87 7.33
CA GLY A 268 2.23 -6.23 6.49
C GLY A 268 2.70 -4.91 5.90
N PHE A 269 2.41 -4.69 4.62
CA PHE A 269 2.62 -3.43 3.93
C PHE A 269 1.28 -2.93 3.40
N THR A 270 0.77 -1.83 3.94
CA THR A 270 -0.54 -1.27 3.60
C THR A 270 -0.41 0.10 2.94
N ASP A 271 -1.05 0.26 1.78
CA ASP A 271 -1.04 1.48 0.97
C ASP A 271 0.39 2.05 0.80
N SER A 272 1.36 1.15 0.61
CA SER A 272 2.80 1.44 0.60
C SER A 272 3.45 1.07 -0.74
N THR A 273 4.65 1.60 -1.00
CA THR A 273 5.50 1.20 -2.14
C THR A 273 6.79 0.60 -1.62
N ILE A 274 7.13 -0.61 -2.08
CA ILE A 274 8.32 -1.33 -1.62
C ILE A 274 9.07 -2.00 -2.78
N THR A 275 10.40 -2.10 -2.66
CA THR A 275 11.23 -2.99 -3.49
C THR A 275 11.88 -4.05 -2.58
N PRO A 276 11.21 -5.19 -2.36
CA PRO A 276 11.69 -6.21 -1.42
C PRO A 276 12.72 -7.14 -2.04
N PHE A 277 13.84 -7.35 -1.33
CA PHE A 277 14.84 -8.36 -1.61
C PHE A 277 14.99 -9.27 -0.40
N PHE A 278 14.42 -10.47 -0.53
CA PHE A 278 14.54 -11.52 0.48
C PHE A 278 15.59 -12.54 0.04
N SER A 279 16.49 -12.91 0.94
CA SER A 279 17.51 -13.94 0.69
C SER A 279 17.65 -14.86 1.90
N ASN A 280 17.55 -16.17 1.70
CA ASN A 280 17.68 -17.16 2.77
C ASN A 280 16.76 -16.88 3.98
N CYS A 281 15.47 -16.59 3.72
CA CYS A 281 14.51 -16.23 4.76
C CYS A 281 13.39 -17.27 4.89
N GLU A 282 12.92 -17.45 6.11
CA GLU A 282 11.67 -18.16 6.39
C GLU A 282 10.55 -17.12 6.55
N LEU A 283 9.59 -17.13 5.63
CA LEU A 283 8.48 -16.19 5.62
C LEU A 283 7.19 -16.87 6.07
N ARG A 284 6.38 -16.15 6.85
CA ARG A 284 5.04 -16.57 7.22
C ARG A 284 4.13 -15.35 7.37
N ASP A 285 2.97 -15.38 6.73
CA ASP A 285 1.95 -14.32 6.82
C ASP A 285 2.52 -12.94 6.42
N VAL A 286 3.07 -12.84 5.20
CA VAL A 286 3.53 -11.58 4.63
C VAL A 286 2.46 -11.04 3.68
N SER A 287 2.00 -9.81 3.90
CA SER A 287 0.94 -9.19 3.11
C SER A 287 1.39 -7.88 2.47
N PHE A 288 0.92 -7.64 1.24
CA PHE A 288 1.23 -6.42 0.50
C PHE A 288 0.00 -5.86 -0.19
N ARG A 289 -0.32 -4.61 0.14
CA ARG A 289 -1.33 -3.77 -0.49
C ARG A 289 -0.64 -2.50 -1.02
N PRO A 290 -0.60 -2.30 -2.34
CA PRO A 290 0.13 -1.20 -2.95
C PRO A 290 -0.53 0.15 -2.68
N SER A 291 0.28 1.21 -2.61
CA SER A 291 -0.20 2.59 -2.61
C SER A 291 -1.02 2.92 -3.86
N SER A 292 -2.03 3.78 -3.72
CA SER A 292 -2.83 4.28 -4.84
C SER A 292 -2.02 5.09 -5.86
N ASP A 293 -0.90 5.67 -5.41
CA ASP A 293 -0.02 6.50 -6.24
C ASP A 293 1.08 5.68 -6.95
N ALA A 294 1.21 4.39 -6.62
CA ALA A 294 2.20 3.50 -7.22
C ALA A 294 1.91 3.23 -8.70
N THR A 295 2.94 3.16 -9.54
CA THR A 295 2.73 2.80 -10.94
C THR A 295 2.42 1.30 -11.07
N PRO A 296 1.57 0.88 -12.03
CA PRO A 296 1.30 -0.55 -12.21
C PRO A 296 2.55 -1.39 -12.49
N PHE A 297 3.58 -0.81 -13.13
CA PHE A 297 4.82 -1.52 -13.39
C PHE A 297 5.60 -1.80 -12.09
N ASP A 298 5.72 -0.80 -11.22
CA ASP A 298 6.44 -0.95 -9.95
C ASP A 298 5.73 -2.00 -9.08
N VAL A 299 4.40 -1.93 -8.99
CA VAL A 299 3.59 -2.92 -8.26
C VAL A 299 3.76 -4.33 -8.83
N SER A 300 3.78 -4.48 -10.16
CA SER A 300 4.08 -5.76 -10.81
C SER A 300 5.47 -6.28 -10.44
N THR A 301 6.46 -5.39 -10.37
CA THR A 301 7.83 -5.74 -9.99
C THR A 301 7.89 -6.18 -8.53
N THR A 302 7.19 -5.50 -7.63
CA THR A 302 7.07 -5.89 -6.22
C THR A 302 6.47 -7.28 -6.08
N TYR A 303 5.33 -7.56 -6.74
CA TYR A 303 4.72 -8.90 -6.69
C TYR A 303 5.62 -9.98 -7.28
N ARG A 304 6.41 -9.68 -8.32
CA ARG A 304 7.40 -10.61 -8.85
C ARG A 304 8.48 -10.96 -7.82
N LEU A 305 8.97 -9.97 -7.10
CA LEU A 305 9.98 -10.17 -6.04
C LEU A 305 9.41 -10.94 -4.85
N LEU A 306 8.18 -10.61 -4.42
CA LEU A 306 7.46 -11.33 -3.37
C LEU A 306 7.17 -12.78 -3.78
N ARG A 307 6.76 -13.03 -5.02
CA ARG A 307 6.58 -14.39 -5.56
C ARG A 307 7.85 -15.21 -5.41
N SER A 308 8.99 -14.68 -5.85
CA SER A 308 10.27 -15.38 -5.72
C SER A 308 10.61 -15.69 -4.25
N ALA A 309 10.32 -14.76 -3.34
CA ALA A 309 10.53 -14.96 -1.91
C ALA A 309 9.61 -16.07 -1.35
N PHE A 310 8.33 -16.06 -1.69
CA PHE A 310 7.37 -17.09 -1.27
C PHE A 310 7.73 -18.48 -1.82
N GLN A 311 8.21 -18.56 -3.06
CA GLN A 311 8.69 -19.82 -3.63
C GLN A 311 9.89 -20.37 -2.86
N GLN A 312 10.85 -19.51 -2.48
CA GLN A 312 12.00 -19.92 -1.67
C GLN A 312 11.58 -20.43 -0.28
N SER A 313 10.54 -19.86 0.33
CA SER A 313 10.00 -20.31 1.62
C SER A 313 8.96 -21.43 1.51
N GLY A 314 8.69 -21.99 0.33
CA GLY A 314 7.70 -23.07 0.14
C GLY A 314 6.23 -22.66 0.30
N LEU A 315 5.93 -21.35 0.29
CA LEU A 315 4.59 -20.78 0.43
C LEU A 315 3.84 -20.75 -0.91
N ARG A 316 3.32 -21.91 -1.31
CA ARG A 316 2.72 -22.16 -2.63
C ARG A 316 1.54 -21.25 -2.96
N ARG A 317 0.63 -21.05 -2.00
CA ARG A 317 -0.60 -20.27 -2.21
C ARG A 317 -0.28 -18.78 -2.38
N GLU A 318 0.60 -18.27 -1.54
CA GLU A 318 1.05 -16.88 -1.53
C GLU A 318 1.87 -16.56 -2.79
N ALA A 319 2.69 -17.51 -3.26
CA ALA A 319 3.40 -17.42 -4.53
C ALA A 319 2.42 -17.35 -5.72
N ALA A 320 1.40 -18.20 -5.74
CA ALA A 320 0.33 -18.20 -6.75
C ALA A 320 -0.47 -16.88 -6.76
N ASP A 321 -0.89 -16.41 -5.59
CA ASP A 321 -1.60 -15.13 -5.45
C ASP A 321 -0.71 -13.94 -5.88
N SER A 322 0.59 -13.98 -5.57
CA SER A 322 1.55 -12.98 -6.02
C SER A 322 1.75 -13.02 -7.53
N TYR A 323 1.84 -14.20 -8.14
CA TYR A 323 1.91 -14.36 -9.59
C TYR A 323 0.66 -13.79 -10.30
N TYR A 324 -0.53 -14.12 -9.79
CA TYR A 324 -1.78 -13.61 -10.32
C TYR A 324 -1.82 -12.07 -10.29
N ASN A 325 -1.41 -11.47 -9.17
CA ASN A 325 -1.36 -10.01 -9.04
C ASN A 325 -0.25 -9.38 -9.90
N GLU A 326 0.93 -9.99 -9.98
CA GLU A 326 2.01 -9.61 -10.93
C GLU A 326 1.43 -9.45 -12.33
N ARG A 327 0.77 -10.49 -12.86
CA ARG A 327 0.19 -10.47 -14.22
C ARG A 327 -0.92 -9.43 -14.40
N ILE A 328 -1.77 -9.20 -13.39
CA ILE A 328 -2.78 -8.13 -13.42
C ILE A 328 -2.13 -6.76 -13.60
N PHE A 329 -1.13 -6.46 -12.79
CA PHE A 329 -0.48 -5.16 -12.77
C PHE A 329 0.45 -4.96 -13.98
N GLU A 330 1.11 -6.03 -14.44
CA GLU A 330 1.83 -6.06 -15.71
C GLU A 330 0.90 -5.72 -16.88
N ARG A 331 -0.28 -6.36 -16.96
CA ARG A 331 -1.29 -6.03 -17.96
C ARG A 331 -1.70 -4.57 -17.87
N LYS A 332 -2.01 -4.06 -16.67
CA LYS A 332 -2.36 -2.63 -16.47
C LYS A 332 -1.25 -1.70 -17.00
N SER A 333 0.02 -2.09 -16.87
CA SER A 333 1.16 -1.32 -17.38
C SER A 333 1.17 -1.21 -18.92
N TYR A 334 0.79 -2.27 -19.64
CA TYR A 334 0.71 -2.26 -21.11
C TYR A 334 -0.33 -1.29 -21.68
N PHE A 335 -1.35 -0.93 -20.89
CA PHE A 335 -2.36 0.03 -21.32
C PHE A 335 -1.82 1.47 -21.40
N ARG A 336 -0.74 1.76 -20.66
CA ARG A 336 -0.07 3.07 -20.60
C ARG A 336 1.44 2.92 -20.86
N PRO A 337 1.86 2.51 -22.07
CA PRO A 337 3.26 2.15 -22.37
C PRO A 337 4.20 3.36 -22.47
N TYR A 338 3.77 4.53 -22.02
CA TYR A 338 4.49 5.79 -22.07
C TYR A 338 4.85 6.32 -20.67
N THR A 339 4.48 5.58 -19.62
CA THR A 339 5.08 5.73 -18.29
C THR A 339 6.39 4.96 -18.22
N LYS A 340 7.22 5.24 -17.20
CA LYS A 340 8.36 4.37 -16.87
C LYS A 340 7.87 2.92 -16.70
N PRO A 341 8.67 1.92 -17.11
CA PRO A 341 9.99 2.01 -17.75
C PRO A 341 9.93 2.13 -19.29
N PHE A 342 8.74 2.10 -19.88
CA PHE A 342 8.56 2.03 -21.34
C PHE A 342 8.63 3.40 -22.04
N ASN A 343 8.71 4.50 -21.29
CA ASN A 343 8.79 5.87 -21.79
C ASN A 343 9.93 6.11 -22.82
N GLY A 344 11.05 5.38 -22.73
CA GLY A 344 12.12 5.45 -23.73
C GLY A 344 11.68 5.05 -25.14
N GLN A 345 10.64 4.23 -25.26
CA GLN A 345 10.05 3.87 -26.55
C GLN A 345 9.07 4.93 -27.08
N PHE A 346 8.80 5.98 -26.31
CA PHE A 346 7.93 7.09 -26.68
C PHE A 346 8.54 8.45 -26.29
N PRO A 347 9.69 8.83 -26.88
CA PRO A 347 10.38 10.08 -26.53
C PRO A 347 9.51 11.32 -26.82
N GLY A 348 9.63 12.36 -25.99
CA GLY A 348 8.98 13.66 -26.22
C GLY A 348 7.49 13.74 -25.84
N MET A 349 7.01 12.79 -25.02
CA MET A 349 5.66 12.86 -24.45
C MET A 349 5.60 13.77 -23.22
N PRO A 350 4.74 14.82 -23.23
CA PRO A 350 4.76 15.86 -22.21
C PRO A 350 4.13 15.46 -20.87
N TYR A 351 3.19 14.50 -20.85
CA TYR A 351 2.51 14.09 -19.63
C TYR A 351 1.90 12.68 -19.74
N SER A 352 1.98 11.90 -18.67
CA SER A 352 1.65 10.47 -18.65
C SER A 352 0.38 10.10 -17.87
N GLY A 353 -0.35 11.08 -17.33
CA GLY A 353 -1.60 10.85 -16.60
C GLY A 353 -2.85 10.71 -17.50
N SER A 354 -3.99 10.43 -16.87
CA SER A 354 -5.33 10.40 -17.48
C SER A 354 -6.15 11.64 -17.12
N LEU A 355 -7.15 11.99 -17.91
CA LEU A 355 -8.08 13.07 -17.53
C LEU A 355 -8.78 12.78 -16.18
N ILE A 356 -9.09 11.51 -15.89
CA ILE A 356 -9.64 11.10 -14.58
C ILE A 356 -8.65 11.37 -13.46
N SER A 357 -7.37 11.08 -13.65
CA SER A 357 -6.35 11.36 -12.63
C SER A 357 -6.07 12.86 -12.50
N VAL A 358 -6.18 13.63 -13.58
CA VAL A 358 -6.11 15.10 -13.53
C VAL A 358 -7.31 15.67 -12.79
N TYR A 359 -8.52 15.17 -13.07
CA TYR A 359 -9.73 15.55 -12.35
C TYR A 359 -9.63 15.16 -10.88
N ALA A 360 -9.19 13.94 -10.55
CA ALA A 360 -9.00 13.50 -9.18
C ALA A 360 -7.93 14.34 -8.45
N ALA A 361 -6.85 14.71 -9.14
CA ALA A 361 -5.83 15.60 -8.61
C ALA A 361 -6.39 17.02 -8.42
N TRP A 362 -7.20 17.52 -9.34
CA TRP A 362 -7.87 18.82 -9.25
C TRP A 362 -8.95 18.85 -8.16
N SER A 363 -9.76 17.78 -8.03
CA SER A 363 -10.79 17.64 -7.01
C SER A 363 -10.17 17.52 -5.62
N ARG A 364 -8.99 16.89 -5.52
CA ARG A 364 -8.12 16.92 -4.34
C ARG A 364 -7.26 18.19 -4.25
N LYS A 365 -7.50 19.19 -5.11
CA LYS A 365 -6.82 20.49 -5.17
C LYS A 365 -5.28 20.42 -5.24
N LYS A 366 -4.71 19.28 -5.68
CA LYS A 366 -3.28 19.07 -5.97
C LYS A 366 -2.80 19.82 -7.21
N ILE A 367 -3.72 20.13 -8.13
CA ILE A 367 -3.46 20.96 -9.32
C ILE A 367 -4.21 22.28 -9.12
N GLN A 368 -3.53 23.41 -9.31
CA GLN A 368 -4.17 24.73 -9.24
C GLN A 368 -5.06 24.97 -10.48
N THR A 369 -6.14 25.73 -10.33
CA THR A 369 -7.16 25.90 -11.39
C THR A 369 -6.62 26.62 -12.63
N ASP A 370 -5.63 27.50 -12.45
CA ASP A 370 -4.88 28.20 -13.50
C ASP A 370 -3.91 27.28 -14.27
N GLU A 371 -3.36 26.25 -13.62
CA GLU A 371 -2.54 25.23 -14.27
C GLU A 371 -3.36 24.18 -15.02
N LEU A 372 -4.64 24.04 -14.67
CA LEU A 372 -5.53 23.01 -15.20
C LEU A 372 -5.60 23.00 -16.74
N PRO A 373 -5.76 24.13 -17.45
CA PRO A 373 -5.76 24.15 -18.92
C PRO A 373 -4.44 23.65 -19.51
N ARG A 374 -3.30 23.99 -18.89
CA ARG A 374 -1.97 23.54 -19.35
C ARG A 374 -1.81 22.03 -19.16
N VAL A 375 -2.19 21.48 -18.02
CA VAL A 375 -2.11 20.03 -17.74
C VAL A 375 -3.06 19.26 -18.65
N ILE A 376 -4.30 19.73 -18.83
CA ILE A 376 -5.26 19.13 -19.77
C ILE A 376 -4.70 19.15 -21.19
N ARG A 377 -4.15 20.27 -21.65
CA ARG A 377 -3.49 20.37 -22.96
C ARG A 377 -2.32 19.40 -23.10
N ASN A 378 -1.52 19.19 -22.05
CA ASN A 378 -0.44 18.21 -22.06
C ASN A 378 -0.97 16.77 -22.17
N VAL A 379 -2.04 16.42 -21.45
CA VAL A 379 -2.72 15.11 -21.59
C VAL A 379 -3.23 14.91 -23.01
N LEU A 380 -3.94 15.90 -23.55
CA LEU A 380 -4.54 15.83 -24.89
C LEU A 380 -3.47 15.76 -25.98
N SER A 381 -2.44 16.61 -25.90
CA SER A 381 -1.34 16.58 -26.87
C SER A 381 -0.55 15.28 -26.81
N ALA A 382 -0.36 14.67 -25.64
CA ALA A 382 0.21 13.32 -25.53
C ALA A 382 -0.67 12.28 -26.24
N ARG A 383 -1.99 12.34 -26.06
CA ARG A 383 -2.95 11.46 -26.75
C ARG A 383 -2.93 11.65 -28.26
N ILE A 384 -2.89 12.88 -28.76
CA ILE A 384 -2.81 13.16 -30.20
C ILE A 384 -1.47 12.67 -30.77
N LYS A 385 -0.35 12.95 -30.07
CA LYS A 385 0.99 12.49 -30.46
C LYS A 385 1.05 10.97 -30.57
N LEU A 386 0.36 10.22 -29.71
CA LEU A 386 0.31 8.75 -29.77
C LEU A 386 -0.22 8.19 -31.10
N PHE A 387 -1.04 8.94 -31.84
CA PHE A 387 -1.55 8.54 -33.15
C PHE A 387 -0.62 8.89 -34.31
N GLN A 388 0.53 9.51 -34.05
CA GLN A 388 1.54 9.73 -35.09
C GLN A 388 2.06 8.38 -35.62
N PRO A 389 2.29 8.24 -36.94
CA PRO A 389 2.70 6.97 -37.57
C PRO A 389 3.89 6.30 -36.88
N LYS A 390 4.87 7.10 -36.41
CA LYS A 390 6.07 6.62 -35.69
C LYS A 390 5.78 5.84 -34.39
N TYR A 391 4.67 6.13 -33.71
CA TYR A 391 4.30 5.48 -32.44
C TYR A 391 3.20 4.44 -32.62
N LEU A 392 2.44 4.49 -33.72
CA LEU A 392 1.25 3.67 -33.93
C LEU A 392 1.56 2.16 -33.89
N VAL A 393 2.64 1.74 -34.54
CA VAL A 393 3.10 0.33 -34.51
C VAL A 393 3.49 -0.10 -33.09
N ARG A 394 4.21 0.76 -32.35
CA ARG A 394 4.62 0.47 -30.97
C ARG A 394 3.40 0.36 -30.06
N LEU A 395 2.46 1.31 -30.18
CA LEU A 395 1.22 1.31 -29.43
C LEU A 395 0.39 0.06 -29.74
N ALA A 396 0.20 -0.28 -31.01
CA ALA A 396 -0.52 -1.48 -31.42
C ALA A 396 0.07 -2.75 -30.80
N ARG A 397 1.42 -2.87 -30.75
CA ARG A 397 2.11 -3.98 -30.09
C ARG A 397 1.77 -4.08 -28.59
N TYR A 398 1.79 -2.97 -27.86
CA TYR A 398 1.41 -2.95 -26.44
C TYR A 398 -0.08 -3.23 -26.23
N ARG A 399 -0.95 -2.74 -27.11
CA ARG A 399 -2.39 -3.04 -27.07
C ARG A 399 -2.67 -4.52 -27.34
N PHE A 400 -1.93 -5.13 -28.25
CA PHE A 400 -2.00 -6.57 -28.50
C PHE A 400 -1.53 -7.39 -27.29
N ARG A 401 -0.41 -7.00 -26.65
CA ARG A 401 0.04 -7.62 -25.37
C ARG A 401 -0.99 -7.47 -24.25
N TRP A 402 -1.62 -6.31 -24.16
CA TRP A 402 -2.70 -6.08 -23.20
C TRP A 402 -3.91 -6.99 -23.48
N LEU A 403 -4.32 -7.11 -24.75
CA LEU A 403 -5.47 -7.91 -25.16
C LEU A 403 -5.23 -9.40 -24.94
N THR A 404 -4.08 -9.93 -25.34
CA THR A 404 -3.69 -11.32 -25.10
C THR A 404 -3.69 -11.65 -23.61
N SER A 405 -3.08 -10.79 -22.78
CA SER A 405 -3.14 -10.92 -21.32
C SER A 405 -4.56 -10.78 -20.74
N LEU A 406 -5.44 -9.99 -21.36
CA LEU A 406 -6.85 -9.90 -20.96
C LEU A 406 -7.59 -11.22 -21.24
N ILE A 407 -7.38 -11.80 -22.43
CA ILE A 407 -7.97 -13.08 -22.83
C ILE A 407 -7.49 -14.19 -21.90
N GLU A 408 -6.19 -14.28 -21.62
CA GLU A 408 -5.63 -15.22 -20.64
C GLU A 408 -6.33 -15.06 -19.27
N TRP A 409 -6.44 -13.83 -18.77
CA TRP A 409 -7.09 -13.60 -17.49
C TRP A 409 -8.57 -14.01 -17.46
N LEU A 410 -9.32 -13.76 -18.54
CA LEU A 410 -10.73 -14.11 -18.65
C LEU A 410 -10.92 -15.64 -18.65
N ILE A 411 -10.15 -16.36 -19.47
CA ILE A 411 -10.32 -17.80 -19.70
C ILE A 411 -9.94 -18.61 -18.45
N TRP A 412 -8.78 -18.36 -17.86
CA TRP A 412 -8.28 -19.20 -16.75
C TRP A 412 -7.55 -18.44 -15.63
N GLY A 413 -7.62 -17.10 -15.64
CA GLY A 413 -6.97 -16.27 -14.63
C GLY A 413 -5.45 -16.46 -14.57
N TYR A 414 -4.79 -16.46 -15.73
CA TYR A 414 -3.35 -16.71 -15.86
C TYR A 414 -2.88 -18.11 -15.43
N GLY A 415 -3.79 -19.08 -15.35
CA GLY A 415 -3.52 -20.45 -14.89
C GLY A 415 -3.78 -20.66 -13.40
N GLU A 416 -4.00 -19.60 -12.63
CA GLU A 416 -4.21 -19.67 -11.17
C GLU A 416 -5.67 -19.87 -10.76
N ARG A 417 -6.61 -19.69 -11.70
CA ARG A 417 -8.06 -19.81 -11.45
C ARG A 417 -8.72 -20.74 -12.47
N PRO A 418 -8.40 -22.05 -12.46
CA PRO A 418 -8.90 -23.01 -13.45
C PRO A 418 -10.43 -23.15 -13.45
N SER A 419 -11.10 -22.80 -12.35
CA SER A 419 -12.58 -22.77 -12.30
C SER A 419 -13.21 -21.86 -13.36
N ARG A 420 -12.50 -20.82 -13.83
CA ARG A 420 -12.96 -19.95 -14.93
C ARG A 420 -13.07 -20.67 -16.26
N ILE A 421 -12.31 -21.76 -16.46
CA ILE A 421 -12.33 -22.52 -17.71
C ILE A 421 -13.69 -23.17 -17.91
N PHE A 422 -14.27 -23.75 -16.84
CA PHE A 422 -15.62 -24.32 -16.89
C PHE A 422 -16.68 -23.25 -17.17
N ALA A 423 -16.59 -22.09 -16.51
CA ALA A 423 -17.49 -20.98 -16.79
C ALA A 423 -17.39 -20.49 -18.25
N ALA A 424 -16.17 -20.39 -18.78
CA ALA A 424 -15.94 -20.04 -20.19
C ALA A 424 -16.54 -21.10 -21.13
N ALA A 425 -16.40 -22.39 -20.82
CA ALA A 425 -17.00 -23.47 -21.59
C ALA A 425 -18.52 -23.34 -21.66
N PHE A 426 -19.21 -23.12 -20.53
CA PHE A 426 -20.66 -22.93 -20.50
C PHE A 426 -21.11 -21.69 -21.28
N VAL A 427 -20.34 -20.59 -21.22
CA VAL A 427 -20.62 -19.39 -22.03
C VAL A 427 -20.47 -19.68 -23.52
N ILE A 428 -19.42 -20.40 -23.93
CA ILE A 428 -19.20 -20.79 -25.33
C ILE A 428 -20.35 -21.67 -25.82
N ILE A 429 -20.74 -22.70 -25.05
CA ILE A 429 -21.88 -23.56 -25.35
C ILE A 429 -23.16 -22.72 -25.51
N GLY A 430 -23.43 -21.79 -24.59
CA GLY A 430 -24.58 -20.89 -24.68
C GLY A 430 -24.56 -20.00 -25.93
N ILE A 431 -23.39 -19.50 -26.34
CA ILE A 431 -23.23 -18.69 -27.57
C ILE A 431 -23.51 -19.54 -28.81
N TYR A 432 -22.97 -20.76 -28.89
CA TYR A 432 -23.20 -21.65 -30.03
C TYR A 432 -24.65 -22.14 -30.07
N ALA A 433 -25.25 -22.45 -28.93
CA ALA A 433 -26.69 -22.73 -28.83
C ALA A 433 -27.54 -21.58 -29.39
N CYS A 434 -27.24 -20.33 -29.02
CA CYS A 434 -27.86 -19.12 -29.61
C CYS A 434 -27.69 -19.04 -31.14
N LEU A 435 -26.52 -19.41 -31.66
CA LEU A 435 -26.27 -19.39 -33.10
C LEU A 435 -27.04 -20.51 -33.82
N TYR A 436 -27.10 -21.71 -33.25
CA TYR A 436 -27.84 -22.84 -33.81
C TYR A 436 -29.34 -22.61 -33.77
N ASP A 437 -29.87 -22.03 -32.70
CA ASP A 437 -31.29 -21.69 -32.59
C ASP A 437 -31.71 -20.67 -33.65
N LYS A 438 -30.89 -19.64 -33.90
CA LYS A 438 -31.14 -18.67 -34.99
C LYS A 438 -31.01 -19.29 -36.38
N LEU A 439 -30.27 -20.38 -36.51
CA LEU A 439 -30.06 -21.13 -37.74
C LEU A 439 -30.91 -22.42 -37.77
N SER A 440 -31.87 -22.57 -36.84
CA SER A 440 -32.72 -23.75 -36.60
C SER A 440 -33.38 -24.30 -37.86
N ILE A 441 -33.86 -23.39 -38.71
CA ILE A 441 -34.51 -23.70 -40.00
C ILE A 441 -33.60 -24.55 -40.92
N GLN A 442 -32.28 -24.47 -40.75
CA GLN A 442 -31.28 -25.19 -41.56
C GLN A 442 -30.79 -26.50 -40.91
N ILE A 443 -31.21 -26.81 -39.67
CA ILE A 443 -30.89 -28.04 -38.95
C ILE A 443 -32.11 -28.97 -39.00
N ASN A 444 -33.25 -28.54 -38.46
CA ASN A 444 -34.54 -29.23 -38.51
C ASN A 444 -35.68 -28.26 -38.16
N PRO A 445 -36.83 -28.25 -38.84
CA PRO A 445 -37.92 -27.28 -38.58
C PRO A 445 -38.65 -27.45 -37.23
N ARG A 446 -38.21 -28.38 -36.36
CA ARG A 446 -38.77 -28.66 -35.02
C ARG A 446 -37.75 -28.53 -33.89
N THR A 447 -36.62 -27.86 -34.10
CA THR A 447 -35.62 -27.70 -33.03
C THR A 447 -36.12 -26.70 -31.99
N ASP A 448 -36.32 -27.16 -30.76
CA ASP A 448 -36.55 -26.27 -29.62
C ASP A 448 -35.22 -25.67 -29.13
N TRP A 449 -35.29 -24.61 -28.33
CA TRP A 449 -34.11 -23.99 -27.70
C TRP A 449 -33.25 -25.02 -26.93
N THR A 450 -33.90 -26.00 -26.31
CA THR A 450 -33.25 -27.10 -25.58
C THR A 450 -32.44 -28.01 -26.49
N ASP A 451 -32.91 -28.24 -27.72
CA ASP A 451 -32.22 -29.07 -28.70
C ASP A 451 -30.96 -28.36 -29.20
N SER A 452 -31.02 -27.04 -29.35
CA SER A 452 -29.85 -26.23 -29.73
C SER A 452 -28.76 -26.27 -28.65
N ILE A 453 -29.14 -26.26 -27.36
CA ILE A 453 -28.21 -26.42 -26.25
C ILE A 453 -27.64 -27.84 -26.22
N TYR A 454 -28.48 -28.87 -26.35
CA TYR A 454 -28.04 -30.27 -26.42
C TYR A 454 -27.04 -30.48 -27.57
N PHE A 455 -27.37 -29.99 -28.77
CA PHE A 455 -26.51 -30.09 -29.95
C PHE A 455 -25.15 -29.40 -29.75
N SER A 456 -25.15 -28.20 -29.16
CA SER A 456 -23.93 -27.49 -28.80
C SER A 456 -23.09 -28.25 -27.76
N MET A 457 -23.70 -28.79 -26.70
CA MET A 457 -22.99 -29.59 -25.69
C MET A 457 -22.30 -30.82 -26.29
N VAL A 458 -23.00 -31.56 -27.15
CA VAL A 458 -22.50 -32.79 -27.79
C VAL A 458 -21.40 -32.49 -28.81
N THR A 459 -21.52 -31.35 -29.51
CA THR A 459 -20.52 -30.89 -30.47
C THR A 459 -19.26 -30.37 -29.76
N PHE A 460 -19.43 -29.55 -28.71
CA PHE A 460 -18.33 -29.03 -27.89
C PHE A 460 -17.55 -30.14 -27.18
N SER A 461 -18.24 -31.16 -26.67
CA SER A 461 -17.61 -32.32 -26.04
C SER A 461 -17.04 -33.33 -27.04
N THR A 462 -17.20 -33.09 -28.34
CA THR A 462 -16.77 -33.99 -29.43
C THR A 462 -17.39 -35.39 -29.39
N LEU A 463 -18.53 -35.56 -28.68
CA LEU A 463 -19.24 -36.84 -28.59
C LEU A 463 -19.96 -37.19 -29.90
N GLY A 464 -20.66 -36.22 -30.49
CA GLY A 464 -21.28 -36.35 -31.81
C GLY A 464 -22.30 -37.50 -31.97
N TYR A 465 -23.43 -37.48 -31.25
CA TYR A 465 -24.44 -38.55 -31.30
C TYR A 465 -25.11 -38.76 -32.68
N GLY A 466 -25.07 -37.76 -33.57
CA GLY A 466 -25.57 -37.90 -34.95
C GLY A 466 -27.07 -37.65 -35.14
N ASP A 467 -27.80 -37.32 -34.06
CA ASP A 467 -29.25 -37.02 -34.10
C ASP A 467 -29.58 -35.77 -34.92
N PHE A 468 -28.67 -34.80 -34.95
CA PHE A 468 -28.77 -33.55 -35.69
C PHE A 468 -27.64 -33.43 -36.70
N LEU A 469 -27.99 -33.26 -37.98
CA LEU A 469 -27.02 -33.19 -39.07
C LEU A 469 -27.02 -31.80 -39.72
N PRO A 470 -25.87 -31.09 -39.73
CA PRO A 470 -25.78 -29.77 -40.36
C PRO A 470 -25.93 -29.89 -41.88
N LYS A 471 -27.01 -29.33 -42.43
CA LYS A 471 -27.32 -29.43 -43.87
C LYS A 471 -26.55 -28.42 -44.72
N THR A 472 -26.22 -27.25 -44.16
CA THR A 472 -25.54 -26.16 -44.88
C THR A 472 -24.04 -26.14 -44.60
N THR A 473 -23.26 -25.64 -45.56
CA THR A 473 -21.80 -25.47 -45.43
C THR A 473 -21.44 -24.60 -44.23
N LEU A 474 -22.24 -23.54 -43.97
CA LEU A 474 -22.02 -22.65 -42.83
C LEU A 474 -22.16 -23.39 -41.49
N LEU A 475 -23.22 -24.20 -41.32
CA LEU A 475 -23.42 -24.98 -40.09
C LEU A 475 -22.30 -26.00 -39.88
N LYS A 476 -21.83 -26.65 -40.95
CA LYS A 476 -20.68 -27.57 -40.87
C LYS A 476 -19.42 -26.86 -40.37
N MET A 477 -19.16 -25.64 -40.85
CA MET A 477 -18.03 -24.84 -40.38
C MET A 477 -18.18 -24.41 -38.92
N LEU A 478 -19.39 -24.05 -38.48
CA LEU A 478 -19.68 -23.71 -37.08
C LEU A 478 -19.49 -24.90 -36.13
N CYS A 479 -19.98 -26.08 -36.50
CA CYS A 479 -19.78 -27.30 -35.72
C CYS A 479 -18.29 -27.64 -35.61
N GLY A 480 -17.56 -27.52 -36.73
CA GLY A 480 -16.11 -27.72 -36.76
C GLY A 480 -15.36 -26.74 -35.86
N SER A 481 -15.72 -25.45 -35.89
CA SER A 481 -15.08 -24.47 -35.01
C SER A 481 -15.41 -24.68 -33.54
N GLU A 482 -16.64 -25.07 -33.20
CA GLU A 482 -17.03 -25.39 -31.83
C GLU A 482 -16.28 -26.60 -31.28
N ALA A 483 -16.18 -27.68 -32.05
CA ALA A 483 -15.45 -28.89 -31.66
C ALA A 483 -13.96 -28.60 -31.42
N ILE A 484 -13.34 -27.78 -32.27
CA ILE A 484 -11.95 -27.34 -32.09
C ILE A 484 -11.79 -26.55 -30.80
N ILE A 485 -12.69 -25.59 -30.53
CA ILE A 485 -12.67 -24.80 -29.29
C ILE A 485 -12.86 -25.70 -28.06
N GLY A 486 -13.76 -26.70 -28.14
CA GLY A 486 -13.97 -27.69 -27.10
C GLY A 486 -12.71 -28.49 -26.78
N ALA A 487 -12.04 -29.01 -27.80
CA ALA A 487 -10.78 -29.75 -27.65
C ALA A 487 -9.68 -28.90 -26.98
N PHE A 488 -9.50 -27.64 -27.41
CA PHE A 488 -8.54 -26.72 -26.76
C PHE A 488 -8.94 -26.42 -25.31
N THR A 489 -10.23 -26.25 -25.03
CA THR A 489 -10.72 -25.99 -23.67
C THR A 489 -10.41 -27.16 -22.74
N MET A 490 -10.60 -28.41 -23.19
CA MET A 490 -10.20 -29.60 -22.43
C MET A 490 -8.68 -29.65 -22.18
N GLY A 491 -7.86 -29.29 -23.18
CA GLY A 491 -6.41 -29.14 -22.99
C GLY A 491 -6.05 -28.10 -21.93
N LEU A 492 -6.75 -26.97 -21.88
CA LEU A 492 -6.58 -25.94 -20.86
C LEU A 492 -7.00 -26.42 -19.47
N VAL A 493 -8.05 -27.24 -19.36
CA VAL A 493 -8.45 -27.86 -18.07
C VAL A 493 -7.30 -28.71 -17.53
N VAL A 494 -6.74 -29.60 -18.35
CA VAL A 494 -5.60 -30.45 -17.97
C VAL A 494 -4.40 -29.60 -17.55
N ALA A 495 -4.06 -28.58 -18.34
CA ALA A 495 -2.96 -27.68 -18.03
C ALA A 495 -3.19 -26.88 -16.73
N GLY A 496 -4.41 -26.41 -16.49
CA GLY A 496 -4.78 -25.67 -15.28
C GLY A 496 -4.64 -26.50 -14.01
N PHE A 497 -5.03 -27.77 -14.05
CA PHE A 497 -4.83 -28.69 -12.92
C PHE A 497 -3.36 -29.08 -12.73
N SER A 498 -2.60 -29.25 -13.83
CA SER A 498 -1.16 -29.52 -13.78
C SER A 498 -0.35 -28.34 -13.22
N ASN A 499 -0.71 -27.10 -13.53
CA ASN A 499 -0.03 -25.94 -12.95
C ASN A 499 -0.23 -25.85 -11.43
N ARG A 500 -1.38 -26.29 -10.92
CA ARG A 500 -1.63 -26.31 -9.47
C ARG A 500 -0.75 -27.31 -8.71
N SER A 501 -0.22 -28.33 -9.39
CA SER A 501 0.71 -29.30 -8.78
C SER A 501 2.18 -28.89 -8.91
N ARG A 502 2.51 -27.88 -9.73
CA ARG A 502 3.89 -27.40 -9.94
C ARG A 502 4.45 -26.55 -8.80
N TYR A 503 3.59 -25.98 -7.97
CA TYR A 503 4.02 -25.24 -6.78
C TYR A 503 4.00 -26.18 -5.60
#